data_AF-A0A951ZJI7-F1
#
_entry.id   AF-A0A951ZJI7-F1
#
_cell.length_a   1.000
_cell.length_b   1.000
_cell.length_c   1.000
_cell.angle_alpha   90.00
_cell.angle_beta   90.00
_cell.angle_gamma   90.00
#
_symmetry.space_group_name_H-M   'P 1'
#
loop_
_entity.id
_entity.type
_entity.pdbx_description
1 polymer ?
#
loop_
_entity_poly.entity_id
_entity_poly.type
_entity_poly.pdbx_seq_one_letter_code
_entity_poly.pdbx_strand_id
1 'polypeptide(L)'
;MPVGTSLPVASLDTRAMRVGDTDHRVTSVLIPRAGYYRVVASVFGASQDEKFVNGQPVVDQVHVERWVYVSDSGGSVTNHFDARLFPDTLQPRPGLLRAKRTRRLRPRLAALSAADEAAVAGGARKSVLDPVARQITYIDYSTQPSPIVRPLAYAPVYQEEFDQYEYRSYGGSWTSTDANGEFTPLCAPVDYYTIRGRVELRGGGIVMDQPYYTGWEEYYGECYQARAPFMETDNASAFVFSQMRGIVAASRAGLPARGDVQVAVRYGINLSAYQYEYDRIEIAGDGPNVATYSDYGAFAQAHEYGHAVHHRALGDYVHGACGPGHNWGTVESFACAYSEGFASFHAAMTGPPARLSSYVGVMQSRSYFQTGVAGLQEVQIAALLLDLVDAANDESHDQVSYPLSYVGAVMASCEAQVDGVWSRAGGDYLAQCFEQGLSTTDRVAYFPTRPVSAFRESATEPANWCKGGVRRVWIWNMGGNLEAPAPCG
;
A
#
# COMPACT_ATOMS: atom_id res chain seq x y z
N MET A 1 4.05 -22.97 -1.84
CA MET A 1 3.93 -21.50 -1.75
C MET A 1 5.05 -20.86 -2.56
N PRO A 2 4.72 -19.89 -3.43
CA PRO A 2 5.70 -19.01 -4.08
C PRO A 2 6.62 -18.31 -3.06
N VAL A 3 7.77 -17.80 -3.54
CA VAL A 3 8.65 -16.96 -2.69
C VAL A 3 7.96 -15.62 -2.48
N GLY A 4 7.97 -15.09 -1.25
CA GLY A 4 7.37 -13.79 -0.93
C GLY A 4 5.86 -13.83 -0.65
N THR A 5 5.22 -15.00 -0.72
CA THR A 5 3.81 -15.14 -0.29
C THR A 5 3.70 -14.94 1.22
N SER A 6 2.96 -13.92 1.64
CA SER A 6 2.60 -13.71 3.04
C SER A 6 1.73 -14.86 3.54
N LEU A 7 1.98 -15.31 4.78
CA LEU A 7 1.02 -16.17 5.48
C LEU A 7 -0.21 -15.33 5.85
N PRO A 8 -1.40 -15.94 6.04
CA PRO A 8 -2.57 -15.24 6.54
C PRO A 8 -2.25 -14.50 7.84
N VAL A 9 -2.85 -13.32 8.02
CA VAL A 9 -2.76 -12.57 9.27
C VAL A 9 -3.34 -13.44 10.38
N ALA A 10 -2.53 -13.72 11.41
CA ALA A 10 -2.93 -14.62 12.49
C ALA A 10 -3.88 -13.98 13.52
N SER A 11 -3.82 -12.66 13.67
CA SER A 11 -4.71 -11.87 14.52
C SER A 11 -4.77 -10.44 14.02
N LEU A 12 -5.95 -9.84 14.04
CA LEU A 12 -6.14 -8.40 13.84
C LEU A 12 -7.14 -7.94 14.90
N ASP A 13 -6.70 -7.05 15.78
CA ASP A 13 -7.47 -6.58 16.93
C ASP A 13 -7.37 -5.06 17.02
N THR A 14 -8.50 -4.42 17.34
CA THR A 14 -8.57 -2.97 17.59
C THR A 14 -9.06 -2.72 19.01
N ARG A 15 -8.41 -1.81 19.75
CA ARG A 15 -8.78 -1.47 21.13
C ARG A 15 -8.48 -0.01 21.43
N ALA A 16 -9.41 0.66 22.11
CA ALA A 16 -9.15 1.98 22.69
C ALA A 16 -8.20 1.87 23.89
N MET A 17 -7.15 2.69 23.91
CA MET A 17 -6.14 2.74 24.97
C MET A 17 -5.91 4.19 25.42
N ARG A 18 -5.63 4.38 26.71
CA ARG A 18 -5.21 5.66 27.30
C ARG A 18 -3.68 5.69 27.44
N VAL A 19 -3.12 6.89 27.60
CA VAL A 19 -1.68 7.06 27.87
C VAL A 19 -1.32 6.33 29.16
N GLY A 20 -0.33 5.44 29.07
CA GLY A 20 0.13 4.59 30.19
C GLY A 20 -0.57 3.22 30.26
N ASP A 21 -1.62 2.98 29.48
CA ASP A 21 -2.24 1.65 29.41
C ASP A 21 -1.26 0.65 28.79
N THR A 22 -1.30 -0.58 29.28
CA THR A 22 -0.54 -1.71 28.73
C THR A 22 -1.53 -2.78 28.25
N ASP A 23 -1.32 -3.30 27.04
CA ASP A 23 -2.08 -4.43 26.50
C ASP A 23 -1.13 -5.59 26.24
N HIS A 24 -1.55 -6.80 26.60
CA HIS A 24 -0.78 -8.01 26.36
C HIS A 24 -1.61 -8.98 25.53
N ARG A 25 -1.08 -9.37 24.37
CA ARG A 25 -1.74 -10.26 23.42
C ARG A 25 -0.87 -11.46 23.13
N VAL A 26 -1.52 -12.61 23.02
CA VAL A 26 -0.89 -13.86 22.62
C VAL A 26 -1.69 -14.40 21.45
N THR A 27 -1.00 -14.66 20.34
CA THR A 27 -1.58 -15.33 19.17
C THR A 27 -0.69 -16.50 18.76
N SER A 28 -1.29 -17.49 18.12
CA SER A 28 -0.58 -18.66 17.59
C SER A 28 -0.55 -18.59 16.06
N VAL A 29 0.65 -18.65 15.49
CA VAL A 29 0.84 -18.68 14.04
C VAL A 29 1.13 -20.12 13.61
N LEU A 30 0.27 -20.70 12.77
CA LEU A 30 0.52 -22.01 12.21
C LEU A 30 1.43 -21.89 10.98
N ILE A 31 2.63 -22.45 11.06
CA ILE A 31 3.58 -22.50 9.93
C ILE A 31 3.39 -23.84 9.21
N PRO A 32 2.92 -23.85 7.95
CA PRO A 32 2.46 -25.09 7.31
C PRO A 32 3.60 -26.00 6.81
N ARG A 33 4.83 -25.50 6.67
CA ARG A 33 5.99 -26.25 6.13
C ARG A 33 7.31 -25.72 6.67
N ALA A 34 8.37 -26.51 6.55
CA ALA A 34 9.73 -26.09 6.87
C ALA A 34 10.19 -24.89 5.99
N GLY A 35 10.80 -23.90 6.61
CA GLY A 35 11.18 -22.63 5.99
C GLY A 35 11.76 -21.65 7.00
N TYR A 36 12.19 -20.49 6.52
CA TYR A 36 12.59 -19.38 7.38
C TYR A 36 11.63 -18.21 7.20
N TYR A 37 10.82 -17.97 8.22
CA TYR A 37 9.69 -17.05 8.16
C TYR A 37 9.99 -15.79 8.94
N ARG A 38 9.45 -14.66 8.45
CA ARG A 38 9.43 -13.42 9.20
C ARG A 38 8.04 -13.25 9.83
N VAL A 39 7.99 -13.19 11.14
CA VAL A 39 6.80 -12.86 11.91
C VAL A 39 6.90 -11.41 12.33
N VAL A 40 5.88 -10.62 12.01
CA VAL A 40 5.83 -9.20 12.32
C VAL A 40 4.60 -8.96 13.19
N ALA A 41 4.83 -8.38 14.37
CA ALA A 41 3.78 -7.77 15.18
C ALA A 41 3.83 -6.26 14.94
N SER A 42 2.69 -5.70 14.57
CA SER A 42 2.56 -4.27 14.30
C SER A 42 1.46 -3.70 15.17
N VAL A 43 1.76 -2.60 15.86
CA VAL A 43 0.78 -1.79 16.59
C VAL A 43 0.72 -0.44 15.89
N PHE A 44 -0.49 0.03 15.62
CA PHE A 44 -0.74 1.32 14.99
C PHE A 44 -1.71 2.13 15.86
N GLY A 45 -1.41 3.40 16.07
CA GLY A 45 -2.37 4.36 16.57
C GLY A 45 -3.43 4.64 15.49
N ALA A 46 -4.70 4.45 15.83
CA ALA A 46 -5.83 4.74 14.93
C ALA A 46 -6.23 6.23 14.91
N SER A 47 -5.42 7.11 15.52
CA SER A 47 -5.69 8.54 15.63
C SER A 47 -5.40 9.24 14.30
N GLN A 48 -6.31 10.13 13.87
CA GLN A 48 -6.12 10.98 12.68
C GLN A 48 -5.17 12.17 12.95
N ASP A 49 -4.95 12.51 14.22
CA ASP A 49 -4.07 13.63 14.57
C ASP A 49 -2.60 13.28 14.34
N GLU A 50 -1.91 14.10 13.55
CA GLU A 50 -0.45 14.09 13.46
C GLU A 50 0.12 14.42 14.84
N LYS A 51 0.79 13.44 15.46
CA LYS A 51 1.42 13.64 16.77
C LYS A 51 2.81 14.22 16.56
N PHE A 52 3.11 15.30 17.29
CA PHE A 52 4.45 15.86 17.34
C PHE A 52 5.04 15.69 18.74
N VAL A 53 6.28 15.21 18.83
CA VAL A 53 7.07 15.19 20.07
C VAL A 53 8.30 16.05 19.82
N ASN A 54 8.44 17.13 20.58
CA ASN A 54 9.53 18.11 20.41
C ASN A 54 9.61 18.70 18.98
N GLY A 55 8.47 18.96 18.35
CA GLY A 55 8.39 19.52 17.00
C GLY A 55 8.70 18.52 15.88
N GLN A 56 8.95 17.25 16.20
CA GLN A 56 9.14 16.18 15.22
C GLN A 56 7.87 15.34 15.10
N PRO A 57 7.39 15.02 13.88
CA PRO A 57 6.27 14.12 13.70
C PRO A 57 6.63 12.73 14.22
N VAL A 58 5.76 12.15 15.03
CA VAL A 58 5.90 10.80 15.56
C VAL A 58 4.92 9.91 14.82
N VAL A 59 5.46 8.91 14.13
CA VAL A 59 4.64 7.85 13.57
C VAL A 59 4.25 6.95 14.73
N ASP A 60 2.97 6.93 15.08
CA ASP A 60 2.42 6.10 16.17
C ASP A 60 2.30 4.64 15.71
N GLN A 61 3.42 4.09 15.24
CA GLN A 61 3.53 2.70 14.82
C GLN A 61 4.77 2.08 15.43
N VAL A 62 4.60 0.89 15.98
CA VAL A 62 5.73 0.07 16.44
C VAL A 62 5.62 -1.27 15.75
N HIS A 63 6.73 -1.68 15.15
CA HIS A 63 6.89 -2.99 14.57
C HIS A 63 7.92 -3.76 15.38
N VAL A 64 7.57 -4.97 15.78
CA VAL A 64 8.53 -5.93 16.31
C VAL A 64 8.55 -7.11 15.35
N GLU A 65 9.74 -7.40 14.83
CA GLU A 65 9.95 -8.55 13.98
C GLU A 65 10.74 -9.65 14.69
N ARG A 66 10.41 -10.89 14.34
CA ARG A 66 11.16 -12.09 14.70
C ARG A 66 11.29 -12.98 13.48
N TRP A 67 12.44 -13.63 13.38
CA TRP A 67 12.76 -14.54 12.30
C TRP A 67 12.71 -15.97 12.85
N VAL A 68 11.83 -16.79 12.29
CA VAL A 68 11.53 -18.15 12.78
C VAL A 68 11.96 -19.17 11.74
N TYR A 69 13.07 -19.85 12.02
CA TYR A 69 13.54 -20.97 11.23
C TYR A 69 12.82 -22.23 11.69
N VAL A 70 12.22 -22.95 10.75
CA VAL A 70 11.48 -24.19 10.97
C VAL A 70 12.06 -25.26 10.03
N SER A 71 12.48 -26.38 10.61
CA SER A 71 12.98 -27.55 9.90
C SER A 71 12.40 -28.82 10.50
N ASP A 72 12.57 -29.95 9.80
CA ASP A 72 12.12 -31.26 10.29
C ASP A 72 12.87 -31.69 11.57
N SER A 73 14.07 -31.13 11.82
CA SER A 73 14.89 -31.41 13.00
C SER A 73 14.64 -30.45 14.19
N GLY A 74 13.78 -29.45 14.02
CA GLY A 74 13.52 -28.43 15.04
C GLY A 74 13.44 -27.02 14.46
N GLY A 75 13.35 -26.02 15.34
CA GLY A 75 13.27 -24.62 14.94
C GLY A 75 14.07 -23.70 15.85
N SER A 76 14.32 -22.49 15.37
CA SER A 76 15.02 -21.44 16.12
C SER A 76 14.41 -20.08 15.83
N VAL A 77 14.47 -19.19 16.81
CA VAL A 77 13.98 -17.81 16.69
C VAL A 77 15.16 -16.85 16.86
N THR A 78 15.30 -15.91 15.93
CA THR A 78 16.31 -14.86 15.95
C THR A 78 15.66 -13.49 15.78
N ASN A 79 16.39 -12.44 16.16
CA ASN A 79 15.91 -11.06 16.01
C ASN A 79 16.12 -10.50 14.59
N HIS A 80 17.00 -11.12 13.81
CA HIS A 80 17.29 -10.78 12.41
C HIS A 80 17.46 -12.07 11.60
N PHE A 81 17.43 -11.95 10.27
CA PHE A 81 17.71 -13.07 9.38
C PHE A 81 19.15 -13.58 9.61
N ASP A 82 19.28 -14.82 10.06
CA ASP A 82 20.57 -15.47 10.30
C ASP A 82 20.82 -16.58 9.27
N ALA A 83 21.67 -16.27 8.28
CA ALA A 83 22.05 -17.19 7.23
C ALA A 83 22.80 -18.43 7.76
N ARG A 84 23.40 -18.37 8.96
CA ARG A 84 24.18 -19.46 9.55
C ARG A 84 23.31 -20.62 10.03
N LEU A 85 22.00 -20.40 10.18
CA LEU A 85 21.04 -21.45 10.52
C LEU A 85 20.78 -22.42 9.37
N PHE A 86 21.19 -22.06 8.14
CA PHE A 86 20.99 -22.92 6.98
C PHE A 86 22.15 -23.90 6.84
N PRO A 87 21.88 -25.21 6.75
CA PRO A 87 22.85 -26.19 6.27
C PRO A 87 23.46 -25.78 4.93
N ASP A 88 24.71 -26.17 4.69
CA ASP A 88 25.42 -25.85 3.45
C ASP A 88 24.71 -26.34 2.18
N THR A 89 23.84 -27.34 2.32
CA THR A 89 23.02 -27.91 1.25
C THR A 89 21.80 -27.06 0.90
N LEU A 90 21.42 -26.07 1.73
CA LEU A 90 20.22 -25.25 1.55
C LEU A 90 20.55 -23.79 1.23
N GLN A 91 19.71 -23.14 0.43
CA GLN A 91 19.84 -21.73 0.10
C GLN A 91 19.46 -20.87 1.32
N PRO A 92 20.35 -19.99 1.82
CA PRO A 92 20.04 -19.09 2.92
C PRO A 92 19.16 -17.94 2.41
N ARG A 93 17.84 -18.15 2.39
CA ARG A 93 16.87 -17.16 1.96
C ARG A 93 15.54 -17.29 2.69
N PRO A 94 14.77 -16.20 2.85
CA PRO A 94 13.43 -16.26 3.44
C PRO A 94 12.46 -17.16 2.66
N GLY A 95 11.49 -17.72 3.37
CA GLY A 95 10.45 -18.61 2.86
C GLY A 95 10.84 -20.10 2.95
N LEU A 96 10.21 -20.92 2.11
CA LEU A 96 10.40 -22.38 2.13
C LEU A 96 11.87 -22.76 1.90
N LEU A 97 12.36 -23.75 2.67
CA LEU A 97 13.69 -24.30 2.50
C LEU A 97 13.86 -24.87 1.09
N ARG A 98 15.00 -24.57 0.45
CA ARG A 98 15.34 -25.08 -0.88
C ARG A 98 16.78 -25.54 -0.93
N ALA A 99 17.02 -26.68 -1.57
CA ALA A 99 18.38 -27.13 -1.84
C ALA A 99 19.12 -26.12 -2.73
N LYS A 100 20.40 -25.87 -2.43
CA LYS A 100 21.29 -25.18 -3.37
C LYS A 100 21.35 -26.02 -4.65
N ARG A 101 21.03 -25.42 -5.79
CA ARG A 101 21.37 -26.03 -7.09
C ARG A 101 22.87 -26.24 -7.10
N THR A 102 23.31 -27.48 -7.32
CA THR A 102 24.72 -27.84 -7.57
C THR A 102 25.16 -27.15 -8.85
N ARG A 103 25.58 -25.90 -8.74
CA ARG A 103 26.25 -25.17 -9.80
C ARG A 103 27.66 -25.77 -9.87
N ARG A 104 28.04 -26.35 -11.01
CA ARG A 104 29.43 -26.78 -11.27
C ARG A 104 30.36 -25.63 -10.90
N LEU A 105 31.13 -25.81 -9.83
CA LEU A 105 32.01 -24.79 -9.27
C LEU A 105 33.14 -24.50 -10.25
N ARG A 106 33.38 -23.22 -10.55
CA ARG A 106 34.70 -22.75 -10.99
C ARG A 106 35.66 -22.79 -9.80
N PRO A 107 36.98 -22.95 -10.01
CA PRO A 107 37.95 -23.13 -8.94
C PRO A 107 37.98 -21.94 -7.97
N ARG A 108 38.02 -22.24 -6.68
CA ARG A 108 38.07 -21.29 -5.56
C ARG A 108 39.53 -20.86 -5.35
N LEU A 109 39.81 -19.55 -5.39
CA LEU A 109 41.12 -18.97 -5.03
C LEU A 109 41.34 -19.07 -3.51
N ALA A 110 42.60 -19.22 -3.13
CA ALA A 110 43.10 -19.58 -1.81
C ALA A 110 42.78 -18.55 -0.71
N ALA A 111 42.64 -19.05 0.53
CA ALA A 111 42.43 -18.25 1.73
C ALA A 111 43.67 -17.40 2.08
N LEU A 112 43.43 -16.16 2.50
CA LEU A 112 44.43 -15.25 3.08
C LEU A 112 44.99 -15.82 4.38
N SER A 113 46.24 -15.46 4.66
CA SER A 113 47.01 -15.97 5.79
C SER A 113 46.79 -15.14 7.05
N ALA A 114 46.96 -15.76 8.23
CA ALA A 114 46.85 -15.11 9.54
C ALA A 114 47.82 -13.91 9.78
N ALA A 115 48.72 -13.61 8.82
CA ALA A 115 49.58 -12.44 8.87
C ALA A 115 48.83 -11.14 8.51
N ASP A 116 47.75 -11.22 7.72
CA ASP A 116 46.99 -10.04 7.28
C ASP A 116 46.00 -9.55 8.36
N GLU A 117 45.52 -10.44 9.25
CA GLU A 117 44.68 -10.06 10.41
C GLU A 117 45.46 -9.28 11.48
N ALA A 118 46.79 -9.46 11.57
CA ALA A 118 47.61 -8.80 12.58
C ALA A 118 47.97 -7.34 12.22
N ALA A 119 47.89 -6.96 10.95
CA ALA A 119 48.16 -5.59 10.50
C ALA A 119 47.01 -4.61 10.80
N VAL A 120 45.79 -5.11 11.03
CA VAL A 120 44.58 -4.30 11.25
C VAL A 120 44.43 -3.83 12.71
N ALA A 121 45.11 -4.47 13.67
CA ALA A 121 44.89 -4.22 15.10
C ALA A 121 45.71 -3.06 15.73
N GLY A 122 46.64 -2.43 14.98
CA GLY A 122 47.67 -1.55 15.58
C GLY A 122 47.54 -0.03 15.40
N GLY A 123 46.54 0.46 14.66
CA GLY A 123 46.52 1.85 14.18
C GLY A 123 45.35 2.69 14.66
N ALA A 124 45.30 3.05 15.95
CA ALA A 124 44.33 4.04 16.43
C ALA A 124 44.73 5.48 15.99
N ARG A 125 44.44 5.84 14.74
CA ARG A 125 44.40 7.24 14.31
C ARG A 125 42.98 7.78 14.55
N LYS A 126 42.86 8.72 15.49
CA LYS A 126 41.67 9.58 15.63
C LYS A 126 41.61 10.53 14.43
N SER A 127 41.03 10.07 13.33
CA SER A 127 40.44 10.96 12.33
C SER A 127 39.06 11.38 12.86
N VAL A 128 38.97 12.58 13.44
CA VAL A 128 37.70 13.21 13.83
C VAL A 128 37.20 13.98 12.61
N LEU A 129 36.70 13.25 11.62
CA LEU A 129 35.94 13.85 10.53
C LEU A 129 34.51 13.37 10.71
N ASP A 130 33.60 14.32 10.92
CA ASP A 130 32.18 14.01 11.01
C ASP A 130 31.71 13.45 9.67
N PRO A 131 30.97 12.32 9.65
CA PRO A 131 30.45 11.75 8.42
C PRO A 131 29.54 12.77 7.73
N VAL A 132 29.82 13.05 6.45
CA VAL A 132 29.01 13.99 5.66
C VAL A 132 27.66 13.34 5.34
N ALA A 133 26.56 14.03 5.67
CA ALA A 133 25.22 13.59 5.30
C ALA A 133 25.10 13.45 3.77
N ARG A 134 24.41 12.40 3.33
CA ARG A 134 24.17 12.04 1.93
C ARG A 134 22.69 12.24 1.64
N GLN A 135 22.33 12.71 0.45
CA GLN A 135 20.94 12.98 0.10
C GLN A 135 20.47 12.04 -1.01
N ILE A 136 19.27 11.48 -0.90
CA ILE A 136 18.62 10.71 -1.97
C ILE A 136 17.51 11.56 -2.57
N THR A 137 17.52 11.69 -3.89
CA THR A 137 16.57 12.53 -4.61
C THR A 137 16.01 11.80 -5.82
N TYR A 138 14.89 12.28 -6.33
CA TYR A 138 14.35 11.87 -7.62
C TYR A 138 13.88 13.10 -8.39
N ILE A 139 13.85 12.99 -9.72
CA ILE A 139 13.32 14.04 -10.59
C ILE A 139 11.81 13.84 -10.71
N ASP A 140 11.05 14.79 -10.18
CA ASP A 140 9.61 14.87 -10.35
C ASP A 140 9.27 15.54 -11.68
N TYR A 141 8.85 14.72 -12.66
CA TYR A 141 8.44 15.19 -13.98
C TYR A 141 6.98 15.66 -14.03
N SER A 142 6.24 15.68 -12.91
CA SER A 142 4.84 16.13 -12.89
C SER A 142 4.68 17.64 -13.09
N THR A 143 5.74 18.43 -12.86
CA THR A 143 5.73 19.90 -12.94
C THR A 143 6.29 20.45 -14.26
N GLN A 144 5.90 19.87 -15.40
CA GLN A 144 6.34 20.36 -16.71
C GLN A 144 5.98 21.85 -16.94
N PRO A 145 6.85 22.63 -17.62
CA PRO A 145 8.06 22.22 -18.35
C PRO A 145 9.35 22.12 -17.51
N SER A 146 9.28 22.36 -16.20
CA SER A 146 10.46 22.42 -15.32
C SER A 146 10.40 21.32 -14.27
N PRO A 147 10.95 20.13 -14.54
CA PRO A 147 11.05 19.06 -13.56
C PRO A 147 11.74 19.56 -12.28
N ILE A 148 11.26 19.11 -11.12
CA ILE A 148 11.80 19.52 -9.82
C ILE A 148 12.53 18.34 -9.21
N VAL A 149 13.74 18.56 -8.70
CA VAL A 149 14.43 17.56 -7.88
C VAL A 149 13.78 17.53 -6.50
N ARG A 150 13.25 16.37 -6.10
CA ARG A 150 12.61 16.17 -4.80
C ARG A 150 13.42 15.22 -3.93
N PRO A 151 13.46 15.43 -2.62
CA PRO A 151 14.05 14.47 -1.70
C PRO A 151 13.19 13.19 -1.63
N LEU A 152 13.84 12.03 -1.58
CA LEU A 152 13.21 10.76 -1.27
C LEU A 152 13.17 10.57 0.25
N ALA A 153 12.14 11.12 0.88
CA ALA A 153 12.02 11.14 2.33
C ALA A 153 11.68 9.77 2.93
N TYR A 154 12.23 9.43 4.09
CA TYR A 154 11.93 8.22 4.89
C TYR A 154 12.01 6.88 4.14
N ALA A 155 12.86 6.79 3.12
CA ALA A 155 13.17 5.53 2.46
C ALA A 155 14.23 4.76 3.25
N PRO A 156 14.04 3.46 3.50
CA PRO A 156 15.08 2.59 4.05
C PRO A 156 16.30 2.55 3.15
N VAL A 157 17.47 2.70 3.77
CA VAL A 157 18.77 2.63 3.11
C VAL A 157 19.58 1.54 3.79
N TYR A 158 19.92 0.49 3.06
CA TYR A 158 20.95 -0.46 3.47
C TYR A 158 22.32 0.08 3.07
N GLN A 159 23.29 -0.02 3.95
CA GLN A 159 24.65 0.42 3.71
C GLN A 159 25.58 -0.70 4.11
N GLU A 160 26.57 -1.00 3.28
CA GLU A 160 27.64 -1.94 3.58
C GLU A 160 29.00 -1.28 3.37
N GLU A 161 29.93 -1.57 4.28
CA GLU A 161 31.32 -1.20 4.11
C GLU A 161 31.94 -2.11 3.05
N PHE A 162 32.53 -1.50 2.01
CA PHE A 162 33.05 -2.20 0.85
C PHE A 162 34.51 -1.82 0.58
N ASP A 163 35.38 -2.81 0.57
CA ASP A 163 36.76 -2.63 0.12
C ASP A 163 36.81 -2.85 -1.39
N GLN A 164 37.01 -1.75 -2.12
CA GLN A 164 37.13 -1.75 -3.58
C GLN A 164 38.39 -2.45 -4.09
N TYR A 165 39.46 -2.54 -3.29
CA TYR A 165 40.72 -3.16 -3.68
C TYR A 165 40.64 -4.69 -3.54
N GLU A 166 40.04 -5.17 -2.46
CA GLU A 166 39.80 -6.60 -2.23
C GLU A 166 38.51 -7.12 -2.85
N TYR A 167 37.64 -6.21 -3.31
CA TYR A 167 36.29 -6.51 -3.80
C TYR A 167 35.47 -7.30 -2.78
N ARG A 168 35.46 -6.82 -1.52
CA ARG A 168 34.90 -7.53 -0.35
C ARG A 168 33.97 -6.63 0.48
N SER A 169 32.84 -7.18 0.93
CA SER A 169 31.90 -6.53 1.86
C SER A 169 32.16 -6.99 3.31
N TYR A 170 32.16 -6.04 4.25
CA TYR A 170 32.45 -6.27 5.68
C TYR A 170 31.20 -6.31 6.57
N GLY A 171 30.02 -6.33 5.94
CA GLY A 171 28.72 -6.30 6.62
C GLY A 171 28.03 -4.96 6.43
N GLY A 172 26.72 -4.96 6.67
CA GLY A 172 25.90 -3.77 6.47
C GLY A 172 24.84 -3.56 7.52
N SER A 173 24.31 -2.35 7.53
CA SER A 173 23.26 -1.90 8.43
C SER A 173 22.13 -1.25 7.66
N TRP A 174 21.01 -1.07 8.34
CA TRP A 174 19.88 -0.30 7.83
C TRP A 174 19.84 1.07 8.52
N THR A 175 19.58 2.09 7.73
CA THR A 175 19.13 3.40 8.17
C THR A 175 17.91 3.83 7.35
N SER A 176 17.46 5.06 7.52
CA SER A 176 16.44 5.68 6.69
C SER A 176 16.82 7.11 6.35
N THR A 177 16.36 7.61 5.21
CA THR A 177 16.42 9.05 4.93
C THR A 177 15.50 9.84 5.85
N ASP A 178 15.82 11.10 6.12
CA ASP A 178 14.96 12.03 6.83
C ASP A 178 13.95 12.72 5.89
N ALA A 179 13.30 13.80 6.35
CA ALA A 179 12.36 14.60 5.56
C ALA A 179 12.99 15.27 4.33
N ASN A 180 14.30 15.56 4.39
CA ASN A 180 15.09 16.14 3.32
C ASN A 180 15.74 15.08 2.43
N GLY A 181 15.42 13.79 2.63
CA GLY A 181 16.06 12.71 1.88
C GLY A 181 17.49 12.45 2.36
N GLU A 182 17.91 13.04 3.48
CA GLU A 182 19.28 12.95 3.99
C GLU A 182 19.46 11.72 4.88
N PHE A 183 20.63 11.09 4.80
CA PHE A 183 21.04 10.00 5.67
C PHE A 183 22.54 10.08 5.95
N THR A 184 22.96 9.63 7.13
CA THR A 184 24.39 9.57 7.48
C THR A 184 24.94 8.18 7.16
N PRO A 185 26.01 8.08 6.35
CA PRO A 185 26.62 6.80 6.03
C PRO A 185 27.43 6.25 7.23
N LEU A 186 27.45 4.93 7.41
CA LEU A 186 28.28 4.26 8.40
C LEU A 186 29.76 4.30 8.00
N CYS A 187 30.48 5.29 8.51
CA CYS A 187 31.90 5.43 8.26
C CYS A 187 32.74 4.81 9.38
N ALA A 188 33.48 3.75 9.05
CA ALA A 188 34.56 3.29 9.90
C ALA A 188 35.74 4.29 9.81
N PRO A 189 36.42 4.62 10.92
CA PRO A 189 37.51 5.59 10.96
C PRO A 189 38.83 5.13 10.31
N VAL A 190 38.80 4.03 9.56
CA VAL A 190 39.98 3.44 8.91
C VAL A 190 40.03 3.88 7.44
N ASP A 191 41.18 4.45 7.07
CA ASP A 191 41.42 5.03 5.76
C ASP A 191 41.19 3.98 4.64
N TYR A 192 40.55 4.40 3.55
CA TYR A 192 40.36 3.70 2.25
C TYR A 192 39.09 2.86 2.01
N TYR A 193 38.17 2.70 2.95
CA TYR A 193 36.91 2.00 2.64
C TYR A 193 35.96 2.88 1.83
N THR A 194 35.46 2.31 0.75
CA THR A 194 34.32 2.86 0.01
C THR A 194 33.05 2.33 0.67
N ILE A 195 32.08 3.19 0.93
CA ILE A 195 30.78 2.69 1.37
C ILE A 195 29.96 2.42 0.13
N ARG A 196 29.39 1.22 0.05
CA ARG A 196 28.39 0.85 -0.94
C ARG A 196 27.03 0.80 -0.24
N GLY A 197 25.96 1.18 -0.91
CA GLY A 197 24.64 1.05 -0.31
C GLY A 197 23.54 0.75 -1.31
N ARG A 198 22.35 0.57 -0.76
CA ARG A 198 21.10 0.30 -1.45
C ARG A 198 19.99 1.11 -0.83
N VAL A 199 19.18 1.69 -1.69
CA VAL A 199 17.90 2.26 -1.29
C VAL A 199 16.84 1.18 -1.53
N GLU A 200 16.12 0.78 -0.49
CA GLU A 200 14.90 0.00 -0.68
C GLU A 200 13.71 0.94 -0.68
N LEU A 201 12.98 0.96 -1.80
CA LEU A 201 11.68 1.62 -1.88
C LEU A 201 10.63 0.75 -1.18
N ARG A 202 10.73 0.67 0.14
CA ARG A 202 9.86 -0.11 1.02
C ARG A 202 9.49 0.71 2.25
N GLY A 203 8.28 0.53 2.76
CA GLY A 203 7.79 1.21 3.95
C GLY A 203 6.44 1.87 3.71
N GLY A 204 5.79 2.29 4.81
CA GLY A 204 4.46 2.88 4.73
C GLY A 204 3.39 1.96 4.12
N GLY A 205 3.55 0.63 4.22
CA GLY A 205 2.63 -0.34 3.62
C GLY A 205 2.90 -0.70 2.15
N ILE A 206 4.03 -0.29 1.58
CA ILE A 206 4.39 -0.54 0.18
C ILE A 206 5.75 -1.23 0.07
N VAL A 207 5.88 -2.11 -0.92
CA VAL A 207 7.14 -2.71 -1.34
C VAL A 207 7.26 -2.57 -2.85
N MET A 208 8.18 -1.73 -3.34
CA MET A 208 8.40 -1.65 -4.79
C MET A 208 9.13 -2.90 -5.30
N ASP A 209 8.53 -3.59 -6.27
CA ASP A 209 9.11 -4.69 -7.04
C ASP A 209 9.79 -4.09 -8.29
N GLN A 210 11.12 -4.00 -8.27
CA GLN A 210 11.90 -3.44 -9.39
C GLN A 210 12.45 -4.55 -10.30
N PRO A 211 12.02 -4.62 -11.58
CA PRO A 211 12.34 -5.75 -12.46
C PRO A 211 13.72 -5.71 -13.15
N TYR A 212 14.33 -4.54 -13.36
CA TYR A 212 15.45 -4.41 -14.32
C TYR A 212 16.81 -4.02 -13.76
N TYR A 213 16.86 -3.51 -12.55
CA TYR A 213 18.09 -3.38 -11.82
C TYR A 213 17.78 -3.93 -10.45
N THR A 214 18.61 -4.86 -9.99
CA THR A 214 18.80 -4.92 -8.56
C THR A 214 19.15 -3.48 -8.14
N GLY A 215 18.23 -2.79 -7.44
CA GLY A 215 18.27 -1.36 -7.19
C GLY A 215 19.47 -0.94 -6.36
N TRP A 216 20.64 -0.98 -6.97
CA TRP A 216 21.90 -0.52 -6.44
C TRP A 216 22.31 0.62 -7.34
N GLU A 217 22.15 1.84 -6.85
CA GLU A 217 23.19 2.80 -7.16
C GLU A 217 24.30 2.55 -6.15
N GLU A 218 25.37 1.93 -6.63
CA GLU A 218 26.60 1.89 -5.89
C GLU A 218 27.11 3.32 -5.79
N TYR A 219 26.85 3.98 -4.67
CA TYR A 219 27.67 5.14 -4.36
C TYR A 219 29.07 4.64 -4.02
N TYR A 220 30.07 5.30 -4.58
CA TYR A 220 31.47 5.19 -4.17
C TYR A 220 31.82 6.53 -3.57
N GLY A 221 31.63 6.66 -2.26
CA GLY A 221 32.02 7.83 -1.51
C GLY A 221 33.19 7.50 -0.62
N GLU A 222 34.26 8.29 -0.68
CA GLU A 222 35.11 8.43 0.50
C GLU A 222 34.25 9.02 1.61
N CYS A 223 34.30 8.41 2.79
CA CYS A 223 33.55 8.81 3.98
C CYS A 223 33.57 10.31 4.29
N TYR A 224 34.63 10.97 3.86
CA TYR A 224 34.96 12.33 4.26
C TYR A 224 35.02 13.32 3.09
N GLN A 225 34.72 12.89 1.86
CA GLN A 225 34.64 13.80 0.72
C GLN A 225 33.20 14.29 0.50
N ALA A 226 33.05 15.61 0.53
CA ALA A 226 31.82 16.38 0.26
C ALA A 226 31.47 16.45 -1.24
N ARG A 227 31.69 15.38 -2.01
CA ARG A 227 31.08 15.30 -3.34
C ARG A 227 29.58 15.01 -3.18
N ALA A 228 28.77 15.90 -3.73
CA ALA A 228 27.31 15.84 -3.69
C ALA A 228 26.82 14.51 -4.30
N PRO A 229 26.13 13.64 -3.55
CA PRO A 229 25.75 12.33 -4.03
C PRO A 229 24.28 12.41 -4.40
N PHE A 230 23.98 12.93 -5.59
CA PHE A 230 22.67 12.67 -6.15
C PHE A 230 22.65 11.18 -6.48
N MET A 231 21.86 10.42 -5.73
CA MET A 231 21.54 9.05 -6.14
C MET A 231 20.21 9.10 -6.90
N GLU A 232 20.27 8.92 -8.22
CA GLU A 232 19.11 8.81 -9.09
C GLU A 232 18.56 7.38 -9.01
N THR A 233 17.69 7.14 -8.04
CA THR A 233 16.75 6.02 -8.16
C THR A 233 15.96 6.14 -9.46
N ASP A 234 15.44 5.03 -10.02
CA ASP A 234 14.47 5.11 -11.12
C ASP A 234 13.37 6.13 -10.78
N ASN A 235 13.37 7.26 -11.49
CA ASN A 235 12.57 8.43 -11.14
C ASN A 235 11.08 8.08 -11.05
N ALA A 236 10.61 7.16 -11.90
CA ALA A 236 9.22 6.74 -11.93
C ALA A 236 8.87 5.93 -10.68
N SER A 237 9.69 4.95 -10.32
CA SER A 237 9.48 4.17 -9.09
C SER A 237 9.59 5.00 -7.83
N ALA A 238 10.53 5.94 -7.75
CA ALA A 238 10.67 6.82 -6.59
C ALA A 238 9.49 7.78 -6.46
N PHE A 239 9.03 8.33 -7.59
CA PHE A 239 7.80 9.12 -7.66
C PHE A 239 6.58 8.31 -7.19
N VAL A 240 6.37 7.12 -7.74
CA VAL A 240 5.25 6.22 -7.37
C VAL A 240 5.34 5.86 -5.89
N PHE A 241 6.52 5.49 -5.39
CA PHE A 241 6.72 5.19 -3.98
C PHE A 241 6.34 6.37 -3.09
N SER A 242 6.81 7.58 -3.43
CA SER A 242 6.51 8.80 -2.68
C SER A 242 5.00 9.10 -2.65
N GLN A 243 4.32 9.00 -3.80
CA GLN A 243 2.88 9.26 -3.93
C GLN A 243 2.05 8.20 -3.19
N MET A 244 2.33 6.93 -3.45
CA MET A 244 1.63 5.80 -2.86
C MET A 244 1.72 5.82 -1.33
N ARG A 245 2.84 6.28 -0.74
CA ARG A 245 2.93 6.42 0.72
C ARG A 245 1.90 7.39 1.30
N GLY A 246 1.65 8.51 0.62
CA GLY A 246 0.59 9.45 0.97
C GLY A 246 -0.79 8.81 0.85
N ILE A 247 -1.04 8.11 -0.27
CA ILE A 247 -2.28 7.37 -0.53
C ILE A 247 -2.55 6.34 0.57
N VAL A 248 -1.56 5.53 0.95
CA VAL A 248 -1.70 4.53 2.01
C VAL A 248 -1.98 5.17 3.36
N ALA A 249 -1.29 6.26 3.70
CA ALA A 249 -1.53 6.97 4.95
C ALA A 249 -2.95 7.54 5.00
N ALA A 250 -3.42 8.20 3.93
CA ALA A 250 -4.77 8.72 3.82
C ALA A 250 -5.83 7.60 3.89
N SER A 251 -5.59 6.48 3.19
CA SER A 251 -6.45 5.30 3.24
C SER A 251 -6.59 4.76 4.67
N ARG A 252 -5.48 4.62 5.40
CA ARG A 252 -5.48 4.13 6.80
C ARG A 252 -6.13 5.08 7.79
N ALA A 253 -6.22 6.38 7.47
CA ALA A 253 -6.87 7.35 8.34
C ALA A 253 -8.40 7.13 8.42
N GLY A 254 -9.00 6.47 7.44
CA GLY A 254 -10.45 6.24 7.40
C GLY A 254 -10.90 4.84 7.05
N LEU A 255 -10.05 3.96 6.51
CA LEU A 255 -10.42 2.59 6.13
C LEU A 255 -9.63 1.56 6.93
N PRO A 256 -10.12 0.30 7.02
CA PRO A 256 -9.37 -0.78 7.63
C PRO A 256 -7.98 -0.92 7.01
N ALA A 257 -6.95 -1.01 7.84
CA ALA A 257 -5.58 -1.12 7.39
C ALA A 257 -5.33 -2.49 6.73
N ARG A 258 -4.69 -2.48 5.54
CA ARG A 258 -4.06 -3.69 4.97
C ARG A 258 -2.56 -3.73 5.28
N GLY A 259 -1.99 -4.94 5.13
CA GLY A 259 -0.55 -5.18 5.21
C GLY A 259 0.25 -4.50 4.08
N ASP A 260 1.43 -5.01 3.77
CA ASP A 260 2.24 -4.49 2.65
C ASP A 260 1.61 -4.87 1.29
N VAL A 261 1.64 -3.99 0.28
CA VAL A 261 1.34 -4.32 -1.15
C VAL A 261 2.61 -4.26 -1.97
N GLN A 262 2.76 -5.18 -2.93
CA GLN A 262 3.82 -5.08 -3.92
C GLN A 262 3.44 -4.08 -5.00
N VAL A 263 4.36 -3.22 -5.43
CA VAL A 263 4.09 -2.22 -6.49
C VAL A 263 5.21 -2.27 -7.52
N ALA A 264 4.89 -2.44 -8.79
CA ALA A 264 5.89 -2.46 -9.86
C ALA A 264 5.58 -1.37 -10.88
N VAL A 265 6.57 -0.56 -11.24
CA VAL A 265 6.49 0.27 -12.45
C VAL A 265 6.92 -0.58 -13.65
N ARG A 266 6.05 -0.71 -14.65
CA ARG A 266 6.31 -1.50 -15.85
C ARG A 266 6.23 -0.61 -17.09
N TYR A 267 7.24 -0.72 -17.93
CA TYR A 267 7.26 -0.08 -19.25
C TYR A 267 6.68 -1.03 -20.31
N GLY A 268 5.99 -0.48 -21.30
CA GLY A 268 5.33 -1.20 -22.38
C GLY A 268 3.98 -1.82 -22.03
N ILE A 269 3.41 -1.49 -20.87
CA ILE A 269 2.01 -1.83 -20.53
C ILE A 269 1.11 -0.61 -20.72
N ASN A 270 -0.12 -0.82 -21.17
CA ASN A 270 -1.00 0.29 -21.55
C ASN A 270 -1.83 0.84 -20.38
N LEU A 271 -1.98 0.09 -19.30
CA LEU A 271 -2.84 0.43 -18.16
C LEU A 271 -2.22 -0.06 -16.86
N SER A 272 -2.43 0.71 -15.80
CA SER A 272 -2.17 0.25 -14.44
C SER A 272 -3.23 -0.77 -14.03
N ALA A 273 -2.88 -1.71 -13.17
CA ALA A 273 -3.80 -2.74 -12.69
C ALA A 273 -3.34 -3.35 -11.37
N TYR A 274 -4.29 -3.64 -10.48
CA TYR A 274 -4.09 -4.52 -9.34
C TYR A 274 -4.27 -6.00 -9.73
N GLN A 275 -3.17 -6.76 -9.62
CA GLN A 275 -3.08 -8.19 -9.88
C GLN A 275 -3.35 -8.96 -8.58
N TYR A 276 -4.62 -9.30 -8.33
CA TYR A 276 -5.08 -9.91 -7.09
C TYR A 276 -4.40 -11.27 -6.78
N GLU A 277 -4.06 -12.07 -7.79
CA GLU A 277 -3.41 -13.37 -7.62
C GLU A 277 -2.03 -13.25 -6.96
N TYR A 278 -1.37 -12.10 -7.15
CA TYR A 278 -0.04 -11.81 -6.62
C TYR A 278 -0.05 -10.76 -5.51
N ASP A 279 -1.21 -10.16 -5.22
CA ASP A 279 -1.34 -8.99 -4.33
C ASP A 279 -0.34 -7.89 -4.74
N ARG A 280 -0.35 -7.55 -6.03
CA ARG A 280 0.60 -6.62 -6.65
C ARG A 280 -0.12 -5.57 -7.50
N ILE A 281 0.25 -4.31 -7.33
CA ILE A 281 -0.14 -3.22 -8.22
C ILE A 281 0.92 -3.08 -9.30
N GLU A 282 0.50 -3.03 -10.56
CA GLU A 282 1.36 -2.70 -11.69
C GLU A 282 0.98 -1.32 -12.18
N ILE A 283 1.95 -0.41 -12.24
CA ILE A 283 1.79 0.96 -12.71
C ILE A 283 2.43 1.09 -14.08
N ALA A 284 1.69 1.61 -15.06
CA ALA A 284 2.25 1.90 -16.38
C ALA A 284 3.29 3.03 -16.30
N GLY A 285 4.53 2.71 -16.70
CA GLY A 285 5.68 3.61 -16.68
C GLY A 285 5.72 4.57 -17.87
N ASP A 286 5.22 4.14 -19.02
CA ASP A 286 5.16 4.88 -20.28
C ASP A 286 3.85 4.62 -21.04
N GLY A 287 3.41 5.59 -21.84
CA GLY A 287 2.22 5.45 -22.68
C GLY A 287 1.51 6.79 -22.94
N PRO A 288 0.79 6.92 -24.07
CA PRO A 288 0.11 8.17 -24.45
C PRO A 288 -1.05 8.55 -23.50
N ASN A 289 -1.57 7.59 -22.73
CA ASN A 289 -2.72 7.78 -21.85
C ASN A 289 -2.39 7.65 -20.35
N VAL A 290 -1.18 7.22 -19.97
CA VAL A 290 -0.82 6.92 -18.58
C VAL A 290 0.66 7.26 -18.34
N ALA A 291 0.98 8.55 -18.25
CA ALA A 291 2.26 8.92 -17.70
C ALA A 291 2.17 8.73 -16.18
N THR A 292 3.08 7.96 -15.59
CA THR A 292 3.25 7.85 -14.13
C THR A 292 3.18 9.21 -13.42
N TYR A 293 3.63 10.27 -14.11
CA TYR A 293 3.68 11.65 -13.64
C TYR A 293 2.45 12.51 -13.97
N SER A 294 1.42 12.01 -14.67
CA SER A 294 0.21 12.79 -14.99
C SER A 294 -0.84 12.71 -13.89
N ASP A 295 -1.86 13.55 -13.99
CA ASP A 295 -3.00 13.55 -13.07
C ASP A 295 -3.75 12.22 -13.13
N TYR A 296 -3.88 11.66 -14.34
CA TYR A 296 -4.35 10.29 -14.51
C TYR A 296 -3.42 9.27 -13.85
N GLY A 297 -2.10 9.44 -13.91
CA GLY A 297 -1.14 8.58 -13.22
C GLY A 297 -1.30 8.61 -11.70
N ALA A 298 -1.59 9.78 -11.12
CA ALA A 298 -1.90 9.91 -9.69
C ALA A 298 -3.24 9.27 -9.33
N PHE A 299 -4.26 9.48 -10.15
CA PHE A 299 -5.56 8.82 -10.03
C PHE A 299 -5.40 7.30 -10.06
N ALA A 300 -4.73 6.75 -11.08
CA ALA A 300 -4.53 5.32 -11.26
C ALA A 300 -3.79 4.68 -10.09
N GLN A 301 -2.75 5.32 -9.54
CA GLN A 301 -2.07 4.81 -8.34
C GLN A 301 -3.03 4.66 -7.16
N ALA A 302 -3.86 5.66 -6.90
CA ALA A 302 -4.82 5.63 -5.80
C ALA A 302 -6.00 4.66 -6.08
N HIS A 303 -6.40 4.54 -7.35
CA HIS A 303 -7.42 3.60 -7.83
C HIS A 303 -6.99 2.14 -7.64
N GLU A 304 -5.81 1.78 -8.14
CA GLU A 304 -5.30 0.41 -7.99
C GLU A 304 -5.00 0.06 -6.53
N TYR A 305 -4.61 1.03 -5.71
CA TYR A 305 -4.53 0.81 -4.27
C TYR A 305 -5.91 0.60 -3.63
N GLY A 306 -6.94 1.28 -4.13
CA GLY A 306 -8.34 1.01 -3.78
C GLY A 306 -8.73 -0.43 -4.04
N HIS A 307 -8.42 -0.98 -5.22
CA HIS A 307 -8.63 -2.41 -5.49
C HIS A 307 -7.88 -3.32 -4.49
N ALA A 308 -6.65 -2.97 -4.12
CA ALA A 308 -5.88 -3.72 -3.13
C ALA A 308 -6.50 -3.66 -1.71
N VAL A 309 -7.06 -2.51 -1.31
CA VAL A 309 -7.82 -2.34 -0.06
C VAL A 309 -9.10 -3.15 -0.10
N HIS A 310 -9.85 -3.09 -1.20
CA HIS A 310 -11.08 -3.84 -1.37
C HIS A 310 -10.86 -5.34 -1.19
N HIS A 311 -9.83 -5.88 -1.85
CA HIS A 311 -9.48 -7.30 -1.79
C HIS A 311 -9.02 -7.73 -0.39
N ARG A 312 -8.06 -7.01 0.22
CA ARG A 312 -7.38 -7.50 1.43
C ARG A 312 -7.93 -6.98 2.75
N ALA A 313 -8.44 -5.75 2.77
CA ALA A 313 -8.90 -5.10 4.00
C ALA A 313 -10.42 -5.15 4.15
N LEU A 314 -11.17 -5.08 3.05
CA LEU A 314 -12.63 -5.12 3.10
C LEU A 314 -13.21 -6.52 2.94
N GLY A 315 -12.40 -7.57 2.81
CA GLY A 315 -12.84 -8.98 2.95
C GLY A 315 -13.23 -9.67 1.64
N ASP A 316 -12.28 -9.65 0.71
CA ASP A 316 -12.29 -10.34 -0.58
C ASP A 316 -13.04 -9.61 -1.70
N TYR A 317 -12.35 -9.54 -2.84
CA TYR A 317 -12.77 -8.82 -4.03
C TYR A 317 -13.86 -9.62 -4.74
N VAL A 318 -15.00 -8.99 -5.00
CA VAL A 318 -16.03 -9.62 -5.83
C VAL A 318 -15.56 -9.56 -7.28
N HIS A 319 -15.04 -10.68 -7.77
CA HIS A 319 -14.68 -10.83 -9.18
C HIS A 319 -15.91 -10.70 -10.08
N GLY A 320 -16.18 -9.48 -10.55
CA GLY A 320 -16.91 -9.24 -11.78
C GLY A 320 -15.89 -9.02 -12.89
N ALA A 321 -15.86 -9.90 -13.90
CA ALA A 321 -15.08 -9.62 -15.10
C ALA A 321 -15.70 -8.37 -15.76
N CYS A 322 -15.11 -7.20 -15.51
CA CYS A 322 -15.33 -6.04 -16.36
C CYS A 322 -14.98 -6.48 -17.79
N GLY A 323 -15.81 -6.11 -18.77
CA GLY A 323 -15.60 -6.52 -20.14
C GLY A 323 -14.22 -6.08 -20.67
N PRO A 324 -13.64 -6.78 -21.66
CA PRO A 324 -12.47 -6.27 -22.35
C PRO A 324 -12.79 -4.88 -22.95
N GLY A 325 -12.01 -3.86 -22.60
CA GLY A 325 -12.27 -2.47 -23.00
C GLY A 325 -13.11 -1.66 -22.01
N HIS A 326 -13.29 -2.15 -20.78
CA HIS A 326 -13.87 -1.42 -19.65
C HIS A 326 -13.38 0.03 -19.60
N ASN A 327 -14.31 0.95 -19.40
CA ASN A 327 -14.02 2.35 -19.12
C ASN A 327 -15.01 2.91 -18.09
N TRP A 328 -14.68 4.06 -17.54
CA TRP A 328 -15.44 4.73 -16.48
C TRP A 328 -16.96 4.87 -16.71
N GLY A 329 -17.39 4.98 -17.98
CA GLY A 329 -18.78 5.22 -18.34
C GLY A 329 -19.53 4.00 -18.87
N THR A 330 -18.88 2.83 -19.03
CA THR A 330 -19.57 1.65 -19.57
C THR A 330 -20.52 1.04 -18.56
N VAL A 331 -21.64 0.54 -19.08
CA VAL A 331 -22.59 -0.27 -18.32
C VAL A 331 -22.02 -1.67 -18.22
N GLU A 332 -21.69 -2.06 -17.01
CA GLU A 332 -21.03 -3.33 -16.71
C GLU A 332 -21.92 -4.19 -15.79
N SER A 333 -21.39 -5.31 -15.31
CA SER A 333 -22.05 -6.05 -14.22
C SER A 333 -22.05 -5.22 -12.92
N PHE A 334 -23.04 -5.44 -12.04
CA PHE A 334 -23.07 -4.83 -10.70
C PHE A 334 -21.79 -5.09 -9.89
N ALA A 335 -21.15 -6.25 -10.09
CA ALA A 335 -19.89 -6.58 -9.44
C ALA A 335 -18.72 -5.71 -9.95
N CYS A 336 -18.64 -5.52 -11.28
CA CYS A 336 -17.64 -4.63 -11.89
C CYS A 336 -17.88 -3.17 -11.46
N ALA A 337 -19.11 -2.66 -11.60
CA ALA A 337 -19.45 -1.30 -11.20
C ALA A 337 -19.17 -1.04 -9.71
N TYR A 338 -19.46 -2.02 -8.85
CA TYR A 338 -19.16 -1.96 -7.42
C TYR A 338 -17.65 -1.89 -7.16
N SER A 339 -16.88 -2.76 -7.79
CA SER A 339 -15.44 -2.84 -7.54
C SER A 339 -14.69 -1.63 -8.08
N GLU A 340 -14.94 -1.28 -9.33
CA GLU A 340 -14.29 -0.14 -9.99
C GLU A 340 -14.80 1.18 -9.38
N GLY A 341 -16.09 1.26 -9.05
CA GLY A 341 -16.67 2.42 -8.37
C GLY A 341 -16.06 2.67 -7.00
N PHE A 342 -15.80 1.61 -6.23
CA PHE A 342 -15.05 1.72 -4.98
C PHE A 342 -13.62 2.22 -5.20
N ALA A 343 -12.91 1.65 -6.18
CA ALA A 343 -11.53 2.04 -6.48
C ALA A 343 -11.45 3.52 -6.92
N SER A 344 -12.41 3.97 -7.72
CA SER A 344 -12.55 5.37 -8.12
C SER A 344 -12.85 6.30 -6.93
N PHE A 345 -13.81 5.93 -6.08
CA PHE A 345 -14.07 6.65 -4.83
C PHE A 345 -12.84 6.71 -3.92
N HIS A 346 -12.15 5.58 -3.75
CA HIS A 346 -10.92 5.50 -2.97
C HIS A 346 -9.86 6.45 -3.53
N ALA A 347 -9.72 6.52 -4.85
CA ALA A 347 -8.81 7.46 -5.49
C ALA A 347 -9.16 8.92 -5.16
N ALA A 348 -10.43 9.30 -5.28
CA ALA A 348 -10.92 10.63 -4.94
C ALA A 348 -10.62 11.03 -3.48
N MET A 349 -10.75 10.09 -2.53
CA MET A 349 -10.55 10.35 -1.10
C MET A 349 -9.09 10.36 -0.65
N THR A 350 -8.21 9.63 -1.34
CA THR A 350 -6.84 9.35 -0.83
C THR A 350 -5.73 9.89 -1.71
N GLY A 351 -6.03 10.20 -2.97
CA GLY A 351 -5.04 10.76 -3.87
C GLY A 351 -4.81 12.26 -3.64
N PRO A 352 -3.76 12.83 -4.25
CA PRO A 352 -3.38 14.23 -4.06
C PRO A 352 -4.45 15.19 -4.61
N PRO A 353 -5.12 16.01 -3.78
CA PRO A 353 -6.30 16.78 -4.18
C PRO A 353 -6.08 17.71 -5.38
N ALA A 354 -4.90 18.36 -5.43
CA ALA A 354 -4.53 19.26 -6.52
C ALA A 354 -4.52 18.60 -7.91
N ARG A 355 -4.44 17.27 -7.97
CA ARG A 355 -4.36 16.48 -9.20
C ARG A 355 -5.66 15.78 -9.56
N LEU A 356 -6.55 15.62 -8.58
CA LEU A 356 -7.75 14.81 -8.74
C LEU A 356 -9.02 15.64 -8.95
N SER A 357 -8.93 16.96 -8.91
CA SER A 357 -10.09 17.86 -9.01
C SER A 357 -10.95 17.62 -10.26
N SER A 358 -10.35 17.31 -11.41
CA SER A 358 -11.09 16.99 -12.64
C SER A 358 -11.85 15.66 -12.52
N TYR A 359 -11.25 14.64 -11.89
CA TYR A 359 -11.87 13.33 -11.68
C TYR A 359 -12.99 13.39 -10.64
N VAL A 360 -12.76 14.11 -9.54
CA VAL A 360 -13.79 14.41 -8.54
C VAL A 360 -14.95 15.19 -9.19
N GLY A 361 -14.64 16.20 -10.00
CA GLY A 361 -15.64 16.95 -10.74
C GLY A 361 -16.45 16.09 -11.72
N VAL A 362 -15.88 15.05 -12.32
CA VAL A 362 -16.62 14.09 -13.16
C VAL A 362 -17.62 13.28 -12.33
N MET A 363 -17.23 12.84 -11.13
CA MET A 363 -18.12 12.11 -10.21
C MET A 363 -19.29 12.99 -9.78
N GLN A 364 -19.01 14.21 -9.31
CA GLN A 364 -20.01 15.18 -8.85
C GLN A 364 -20.92 15.69 -9.98
N SER A 365 -20.35 16.01 -11.15
CA SER A 365 -21.12 16.53 -12.29
C SER A 365 -21.94 15.47 -13.02
N ARG A 366 -21.71 14.19 -12.74
CA ARG A 366 -22.42 13.07 -13.38
C ARG A 366 -22.24 13.02 -14.90
N SER A 367 -21.12 13.52 -15.40
CA SER A 367 -20.87 13.75 -16.84
C SER A 367 -21.01 12.51 -17.74
N TYR A 368 -20.96 11.29 -17.17
CA TYR A 368 -21.08 10.02 -17.91
C TYR A 368 -22.33 9.20 -17.58
N PHE A 369 -23.28 9.78 -16.84
CA PHE A 369 -24.40 9.03 -16.32
C PHE A 369 -25.38 8.69 -17.44
N GLN A 370 -25.60 7.40 -17.63
CA GLN A 370 -26.70 6.92 -18.47
C GLN A 370 -27.94 6.76 -17.59
N THR A 371 -29.08 7.25 -18.07
CA THR A 371 -30.35 7.06 -17.36
C THR A 371 -30.82 5.60 -17.50
N GLY A 372 -31.37 5.04 -16.42
CA GLY A 372 -31.97 3.69 -16.45
C GLY A 372 -31.01 2.51 -16.27
N VAL A 373 -29.75 2.74 -15.89
CA VAL A 373 -28.74 1.68 -15.66
C VAL A 373 -28.25 1.61 -14.22
N ALA A 374 -29.07 2.09 -13.28
CA ALA A 374 -28.79 2.27 -11.85
C ALA A 374 -27.79 1.26 -11.26
N GLY A 375 -26.59 1.72 -10.91
CA GLY A 375 -25.57 0.92 -10.22
C GLY A 375 -24.78 -0.03 -11.11
N LEU A 376 -24.91 0.10 -12.43
CA LEU A 376 -24.13 -0.64 -13.42
C LEU A 376 -22.97 0.19 -13.99
N GLN A 377 -22.83 1.46 -13.61
CA GLN A 377 -21.68 2.30 -13.98
C GLN A 377 -20.78 2.55 -12.76
N GLU A 378 -19.48 2.35 -12.93
CA GLU A 378 -18.43 2.66 -11.94
C GLU A 378 -18.61 4.07 -11.34
N VAL A 379 -18.79 5.07 -12.21
CA VAL A 379 -18.89 6.47 -11.78
C VAL A 379 -20.10 6.75 -10.88
N GLN A 380 -21.21 6.00 -11.04
CA GLN A 380 -22.40 6.17 -10.19
C GLN A 380 -22.15 5.65 -8.78
N ILE A 381 -21.44 4.53 -8.66
CA ILE A 381 -21.04 3.97 -7.37
C ILE A 381 -20.01 4.89 -6.71
N ALA A 382 -19.04 5.40 -7.47
CA ALA A 382 -18.03 6.31 -6.97
C ALA A 382 -18.65 7.61 -6.42
N ALA A 383 -19.57 8.22 -7.18
CA ALA A 383 -20.29 9.43 -6.78
C ALA A 383 -21.19 9.19 -5.55
N LEU A 384 -21.95 8.09 -5.53
CA LEU A 384 -22.71 7.69 -4.34
C LEU A 384 -21.84 7.61 -3.09
N LEU A 385 -20.68 6.94 -3.19
CA LEU A 385 -19.79 6.79 -2.04
C LEU A 385 -19.16 8.13 -1.62
N LEU A 386 -18.88 9.00 -2.59
CA LEU A 386 -18.35 10.34 -2.35
C LEU A 386 -19.35 11.21 -1.58
N ASP A 387 -20.58 11.33 -2.06
CA ASP A 387 -21.67 12.10 -1.44
C ASP A 387 -22.10 11.57 -0.05
N LEU A 388 -21.71 10.33 0.29
CA LEU A 388 -21.90 9.79 1.63
C LEU A 388 -20.82 10.25 2.62
N VAL A 389 -19.67 10.73 2.16
CA VAL A 389 -18.49 11.06 2.99
C VAL A 389 -18.10 12.52 2.92
N ASP A 390 -18.26 13.16 1.77
CA ASP A 390 -17.95 14.58 1.66
C ASP A 390 -18.90 15.43 2.51
N ALA A 391 -18.50 16.68 2.73
CA ALA A 391 -19.28 17.56 3.57
C ALA A 391 -20.57 17.92 2.83
N ALA A 392 -21.70 17.91 3.56
CA ALA A 392 -22.94 18.53 3.11
C ALA A 392 -22.64 19.97 2.68
N ASN A 393 -22.50 20.18 1.38
CA ASN A 393 -22.05 21.41 0.78
C ASN A 393 -23.25 22.10 0.10
N ASP A 394 -23.01 23.04 -0.82
CA ASP A 394 -24.08 23.76 -1.52
C ASP A 394 -24.86 22.88 -2.53
N GLU A 395 -24.44 21.63 -2.72
CA GLU A 395 -25.14 20.64 -3.52
C GLU A 395 -26.39 20.18 -2.77
N SER A 396 -27.56 20.56 -3.29
CA SER A 396 -28.87 20.28 -2.66
C SER A 396 -29.17 18.79 -2.37
N HIS A 397 -28.37 17.88 -2.93
CA HIS A 397 -28.50 16.43 -2.72
C HIS A 397 -27.64 15.90 -1.56
N ASP A 398 -26.59 16.62 -1.14
CA ASP A 398 -25.70 16.22 -0.04
C ASP A 398 -26.37 16.54 1.30
N GLN A 399 -27.26 15.64 1.71
CA GLN A 399 -28.02 15.78 2.97
C GLN A 399 -27.33 15.09 4.15
N VAL A 400 -26.29 14.32 3.90
CA VAL A 400 -25.59 13.50 4.90
C VAL A 400 -24.09 13.61 4.69
N SER A 401 -23.34 13.38 5.75
CA SER A 401 -21.89 13.26 5.71
C SER A 401 -21.50 12.28 6.79
N TYR A 402 -20.88 11.18 6.40
CA TYR A 402 -20.49 10.11 7.30
C TYR A 402 -18.98 9.94 7.33
N PRO A 403 -18.41 9.49 8.46
CA PRO A 403 -17.00 9.14 8.51
C PRO A 403 -16.66 8.09 7.46
N LEU A 404 -15.51 8.24 6.80
CA LEU A 404 -14.99 7.23 5.85
C LEU A 404 -14.91 5.82 6.49
N SER A 405 -14.70 5.74 7.80
CA SER A 405 -14.69 4.48 8.56
C SER A 405 -16.04 3.79 8.64
N TYR A 406 -17.14 4.54 8.67
CA TYR A 406 -18.48 3.97 8.59
C TYR A 406 -18.74 3.40 7.19
N VAL A 407 -18.44 4.17 6.14
CA VAL A 407 -18.58 3.69 4.75
C VAL A 407 -17.74 2.45 4.50
N GLY A 408 -16.48 2.45 4.93
CA GLY A 408 -15.61 1.27 4.87
C GLY A 408 -16.15 0.07 5.64
N ALA A 409 -16.72 0.27 6.83
CA ALA A 409 -17.30 -0.81 7.64
C ALA A 409 -18.56 -1.41 7.00
N VAL A 410 -19.45 -0.59 6.42
CA VAL A 410 -20.61 -1.09 5.68
C VAL A 410 -20.12 -1.90 4.48
N MET A 411 -19.18 -1.37 3.70
CA MET A 411 -18.60 -2.13 2.58
C MET A 411 -17.96 -3.45 3.02
N ALA A 412 -17.24 -3.44 4.14
CA ALA A 412 -16.56 -4.61 4.72
C ALA A 412 -17.49 -5.71 5.27
N SER A 413 -18.75 -5.39 5.55
CA SER A 413 -19.68 -6.32 6.20
C SER A 413 -20.96 -6.58 5.40
N CYS A 414 -21.22 -5.77 4.36
CA CYS A 414 -22.43 -5.87 3.55
C CYS A 414 -22.48 -7.21 2.80
N GLU A 415 -23.53 -7.97 3.10
CA GLU A 415 -23.85 -9.24 2.48
C GLU A 415 -25.34 -9.30 2.17
N ALA A 416 -25.67 -9.96 1.07
CA ALA A 416 -27.03 -10.21 0.67
C ALA A 416 -27.24 -11.68 0.35
N GLN A 417 -28.41 -12.21 0.70
CA GLN A 417 -28.75 -13.60 0.49
C GLN A 417 -29.41 -13.78 -0.88
N VAL A 418 -28.69 -14.47 -1.77
CA VAL A 418 -29.10 -14.80 -3.14
C VAL A 418 -29.20 -16.31 -3.25
N ASP A 419 -30.38 -16.82 -3.60
CA ASP A 419 -30.63 -18.26 -3.69
C ASP A 419 -30.20 -19.03 -2.42
N GLY A 420 -30.39 -18.41 -1.26
CA GLY A 420 -30.03 -18.96 0.05
C GLY A 420 -28.57 -18.77 0.46
N VAL A 421 -27.71 -18.27 -0.43
CA VAL A 421 -26.26 -18.07 -0.20
C VAL A 421 -25.97 -16.60 0.10
N TRP A 422 -25.21 -16.33 1.17
CA TRP A 422 -24.73 -14.98 1.47
C TRP A 422 -23.60 -14.59 0.52
N SER A 423 -23.73 -13.43 -0.11
CA SER A 423 -22.80 -12.89 -1.09
C SER A 423 -22.59 -11.39 -0.91
N ARG A 424 -21.37 -10.92 -1.19
CA ARG A 424 -20.94 -9.52 -1.02
C ARG A 424 -21.04 -8.69 -2.30
N ALA A 425 -21.64 -9.28 -3.33
CA ALA A 425 -21.48 -8.86 -4.72
C ALA A 425 -22.53 -7.87 -5.23
N GLY A 426 -22.26 -6.56 -5.15
CA GLY A 426 -22.86 -5.58 -6.06
C GLY A 426 -23.32 -4.26 -5.43
N GLY A 427 -23.36 -3.22 -6.27
CA GLY A 427 -23.83 -1.88 -5.89
C GLY A 427 -25.28 -1.84 -5.41
N ASP A 428 -26.09 -2.80 -5.84
CA ASP A 428 -27.47 -2.98 -5.40
C ASP A 428 -27.61 -3.49 -3.97
N TYR A 429 -26.65 -4.29 -3.50
CA TYR A 429 -26.59 -4.73 -2.10
C TYR A 429 -26.07 -3.62 -1.22
N LEU A 430 -25.08 -2.87 -1.71
CA LEU A 430 -24.51 -1.73 -1.01
C LEU A 430 -25.59 -0.69 -0.65
N ALA A 431 -26.49 -0.38 -1.59
CA ALA A 431 -27.64 0.49 -1.34
C ALA A 431 -28.53 -0.02 -0.19
N GLN A 432 -28.83 -1.32 -0.19
CA GLN A 432 -29.65 -1.95 0.83
C GLN A 432 -28.97 -1.91 2.20
N CYS A 433 -27.66 -2.13 2.25
CA CYS A 433 -26.90 -2.10 3.49
C CYS A 433 -26.87 -0.69 4.08
N PHE A 434 -26.59 0.35 3.28
CA PHE A 434 -26.59 1.73 3.79
C PHE A 434 -27.98 2.21 4.24
N GLU A 435 -29.05 1.79 3.57
CA GLU A 435 -30.43 2.17 3.93
C GLU A 435 -31.07 1.28 5.01
N GLN A 436 -30.36 0.24 5.48
CA GLN A 436 -30.93 -0.83 6.30
C GLN A 436 -32.23 -1.39 5.70
N GLY A 437 -32.22 -1.59 4.39
CA GLY A 437 -33.28 -2.26 3.62
C GLY A 437 -34.12 -1.34 2.77
N LEU A 438 -34.22 -1.69 1.49
CA LEU A 438 -35.17 -1.12 0.54
C LEU A 438 -36.53 -1.79 0.67
N SER A 439 -37.62 -1.04 0.44
CA SER A 439 -38.92 -1.69 0.26
C SER A 439 -38.85 -2.62 -0.97
N THR A 440 -39.63 -3.69 -0.99
CA THR A 440 -39.69 -4.60 -2.15
C THR A 440 -40.03 -3.84 -3.43
N THR A 441 -40.94 -2.86 -3.36
CA THR A 441 -41.33 -2.00 -4.47
C THR A 441 -40.15 -1.19 -5.00
N ASP A 442 -39.42 -0.52 -4.11
CA ASP A 442 -38.25 0.28 -4.48
C ASP A 442 -37.17 -0.60 -5.10
N ARG A 443 -36.89 -1.74 -4.46
CA ARG A 443 -35.88 -2.65 -4.98
C ARG A 443 -36.24 -3.17 -6.38
N VAL A 444 -37.49 -3.55 -6.62
CA VAL A 444 -37.93 -3.97 -7.95
C VAL A 444 -37.83 -2.83 -8.97
N ALA A 445 -38.06 -1.58 -8.54
CA ALA A 445 -37.91 -0.42 -9.41
C ALA A 445 -36.46 -0.15 -9.82
N TYR A 446 -35.48 -0.32 -8.91
CA TYR A 446 -34.06 -0.09 -9.20
C TYR A 446 -33.33 -1.31 -9.77
N PHE A 447 -33.66 -2.50 -9.26
CA PHE A 447 -32.94 -3.76 -9.50
C PHE A 447 -33.91 -4.89 -9.85
N PRO A 448 -34.67 -4.78 -10.95
CA PRO A 448 -35.73 -5.73 -11.29
C PRO A 448 -35.21 -7.16 -11.51
N THR A 449 -33.92 -7.34 -11.79
CA THR A 449 -33.31 -8.62 -12.17
C THR A 449 -32.55 -9.34 -11.05
N ARG A 450 -32.45 -8.76 -9.84
CA ARG A 450 -31.70 -9.36 -8.72
C ARG A 450 -32.57 -9.56 -7.48
N PRO A 451 -33.30 -10.68 -7.39
CA PRO A 451 -34.03 -11.01 -6.18
C PRO A 451 -33.05 -11.32 -5.04
N VAL A 452 -33.33 -10.77 -3.87
CA VAL A 452 -32.55 -10.94 -2.65
C VAL A 452 -33.52 -11.29 -1.52
N SER A 453 -33.26 -12.33 -0.73
CA SER A 453 -34.19 -12.73 0.34
C SER A 453 -33.91 -12.01 1.66
N ALA A 454 -32.67 -11.61 1.89
CA ALA A 454 -32.21 -10.90 3.07
C ALA A 454 -30.94 -10.11 2.77
N PHE A 455 -30.61 -9.15 3.62
CA PHE A 455 -29.31 -8.47 3.65
C PHE A 455 -28.85 -8.37 5.11
N ARG A 456 -27.55 -8.17 5.32
CA ARG A 456 -26.95 -7.89 6.62
C ARG A 456 -25.69 -7.05 6.44
N GLU A 457 -25.41 -6.24 7.43
CA GLU A 457 -24.14 -5.55 7.63
C GLU A 457 -23.89 -5.43 9.14
N SER A 458 -22.70 -4.99 9.55
CA SER A 458 -22.29 -4.94 10.96
C SER A 458 -21.61 -3.64 11.34
N ALA A 459 -21.78 -2.58 10.55
CA ALA A 459 -21.29 -1.25 10.88
C ALA A 459 -22.15 -0.64 12.00
N THR A 460 -21.54 0.24 12.77
CA THR A 460 -22.27 1.06 13.75
C THR A 460 -22.62 2.38 13.10
N GLU A 461 -23.90 2.73 13.09
CA GLU A 461 -24.36 3.99 12.51
C GLU A 461 -23.80 5.20 13.28
N PRO A 462 -23.33 6.25 12.58
CA PRO A 462 -22.97 7.50 13.22
C PRO A 462 -24.20 8.21 13.79
N ALA A 463 -24.00 9.12 14.75
CA ALA A 463 -25.12 9.80 15.45
C ALA A 463 -26.04 10.62 14.53
N ASN A 464 -25.52 11.09 13.39
CA ASN A 464 -26.26 11.80 12.36
C ASN A 464 -26.78 10.88 11.23
N TRP A 465 -26.70 9.56 11.39
CA TRP A 465 -27.23 8.63 10.41
C TRP A 465 -28.75 8.73 10.32
N CYS A 466 -29.25 8.68 9.08
CA CYS A 466 -30.67 8.73 8.82
C CYS A 466 -30.99 8.11 7.46
N LYS A 467 -31.95 7.19 7.47
CA LYS A 467 -32.40 6.48 6.27
C LYS A 467 -32.83 7.41 5.12
N GLY A 468 -33.57 8.48 5.43
CA GLY A 468 -34.05 9.44 4.41
C GLY A 468 -32.93 10.17 3.68
N GLY A 469 -31.84 10.47 4.38
CA GLY A 469 -30.66 11.11 3.81
C GLY A 469 -29.89 10.18 2.87
N VAL A 470 -29.57 8.97 3.33
CA VAL A 470 -28.97 7.91 2.49
C VAL A 470 -29.80 7.68 1.23
N ARG A 471 -31.11 7.53 1.38
CA ARG A 471 -32.03 7.31 0.27
C ARG A 471 -32.00 8.43 -0.75
N ARG A 472 -31.85 9.68 -0.34
CA ARG A 472 -31.79 10.82 -1.27
C ARG A 472 -30.49 10.82 -2.07
N VAL A 473 -29.35 10.63 -1.40
CA VAL A 473 -28.04 10.49 -2.05
C VAL A 473 -28.07 9.32 -3.06
N TRP A 474 -28.69 8.20 -2.67
CA TRP A 474 -28.91 7.06 -3.54
C TRP A 474 -29.75 7.41 -4.79
N ILE A 475 -30.96 7.96 -4.60
CA ILE A 475 -31.87 8.32 -5.70
C ILE A 475 -31.17 9.25 -6.68
N TRP A 476 -30.45 10.24 -6.15
CA TRP A 476 -29.71 11.21 -6.94
C TRP A 476 -28.69 10.50 -7.83
N ASN A 477 -27.76 9.76 -7.24
CA ASN A 477 -26.66 9.14 -7.97
C ASN A 477 -27.10 8.04 -8.95
N MET A 478 -28.17 7.33 -8.62
CA MET A 478 -28.57 6.14 -9.37
C MET A 478 -29.66 6.37 -10.41
N GLY A 479 -30.14 7.61 -10.54
CA GLY A 479 -31.03 8.02 -11.62
C GLY A 479 -32.46 7.46 -11.49
N GLY A 480 -32.94 7.29 -10.26
CA GLY A 480 -34.33 6.89 -10.03
C GLY A 480 -35.31 8.05 -10.18
N ASN A 481 -36.40 7.84 -10.91
CA ASN A 481 -37.52 8.80 -10.98
C ASN A 481 -38.44 8.75 -9.75
N LEU A 482 -37.92 8.42 -8.56
CA LEU A 482 -38.74 8.31 -7.36
C LEU A 482 -38.75 9.62 -6.58
N GLU A 483 -39.89 9.91 -5.94
CA GLU A 483 -39.98 11.03 -5.00
C GLU A 483 -38.96 10.82 -3.88
N ALA A 484 -38.13 11.84 -3.65
CA ALA A 484 -37.19 11.82 -2.55
C ALA A 484 -37.99 11.76 -1.23
N PRO A 485 -37.62 10.88 -0.29
CA PRO A 485 -38.27 10.88 1.02
C PRO A 485 -38.05 12.20 1.75
N ALA A 486 -38.83 12.40 2.81
CA ALA A 486 -38.64 13.52 3.72
C ALA A 486 -37.17 13.59 4.19
N PRO A 487 -36.60 14.81 4.28
CA PRO A 487 -35.23 15.00 4.76
C PRO A 487 -35.08 14.50 6.20
N CYS A 488 -33.83 14.33 6.64
CA CYS A 488 -33.54 13.98 8.02
C CYS A 488 -34.10 15.06 8.96
N GLY A 489 -34.78 14.60 10.02
CA GLY A 489 -35.44 15.46 11.00
C GLY A 489 -34.52 15.89 12.14
#